data_AF-A0A6L8MDE5-F1
#
_entry.id   AF-A0A6L8MDE5-F1
#
_cell.length_a   1.000
_cell.length_b   1.000
_cell.length_c   1.000
_cell.angle_alpha   90.00
_cell.angle_beta   90.00
_cell.angle_gamma   90.00
#
_symmetry.space_group_name_H-M   'P 1'
#
loop_
_entity.id
_entity.type
_entity.pdbx_description
1 polymer ?
#
loop_
_entity_poly.entity_id
_entity_poly.type
_entity_poly.pdbx_seq_one_letter_code
_entity_poly.pdbx_strand_id
1 'polypeptide(L)'
;MTNTSTTSSFFNNRIELATRSSFILACLADRVLDIDRLVFFDYVLLYAKEFGGPINVHTDLPNKIAELIYRRESLPAALKLFLSRGIISSEINSTGIYFKANEETAQYIGCLKSEYYKDIWTNLLWLESNYESLDNKRIGYVHGFSERK
;
A
#
# COMPACT_ATOMS: atom_id res chain seq x y z
N MET A 1 -18.13 30.25 -10.48
CA MET A 1 -18.46 28.86 -10.88
C MET A 1 -17.60 27.93 -10.06
N THR A 2 -18.15 27.40 -8.98
CA THR A 2 -17.46 26.50 -8.05
C THR A 2 -17.55 25.07 -8.56
N ASN A 3 -16.49 24.55 -9.17
CA ASN A 3 -16.36 23.12 -9.38
C ASN A 3 -15.90 22.46 -8.08
N THR A 4 -16.86 22.15 -7.22
CA THR A 4 -16.66 21.19 -6.14
C THR A 4 -16.53 19.81 -6.79
N SER A 5 -15.31 19.42 -7.12
CA SER A 5 -14.98 18.03 -7.44
C SER A 5 -15.11 17.21 -6.16
N THR A 6 -16.32 16.78 -5.84
CA THR A 6 -16.59 15.71 -4.88
C THR A 6 -15.99 14.42 -5.44
N THR A 7 -14.71 14.18 -5.17
CA THR A 7 -14.08 12.89 -5.43
C THR A 7 -14.70 11.88 -4.47
N SER A 8 -15.65 11.12 -5.01
CA SER A 8 -16.37 10.00 -4.38
C SER A 8 -15.48 9.14 -3.47
N SER A 9 -15.47 9.42 -2.16
CA SER A 9 -14.50 8.83 -1.22
C SER A 9 -14.90 7.46 -0.67
N PHE A 10 -15.74 6.67 -1.36
CA PHE A 10 -16.41 5.53 -0.72
C PHE A 10 -16.56 4.23 -1.53
N PHE A 11 -16.09 4.13 -2.77
CA PHE A 11 -16.28 2.89 -3.53
C PHE A 11 -15.20 1.83 -3.23
N ASN A 12 -15.40 1.14 -2.09
CA ASN A 12 -14.74 -0.08 -1.65
C ASN A 12 -13.30 0.06 -1.14
N ASN A 13 -13.11 0.66 0.04
CA ASN A 13 -11.82 0.71 0.75
C ASN A 13 -11.05 -0.63 0.69
N ARG A 14 -11.74 -1.78 0.76
CA ARG A 14 -11.08 -3.10 0.63
C ARG A 14 -10.57 -3.42 -0.77
N ILE A 15 -11.31 -3.08 -1.83
CA ILE A 15 -10.84 -3.31 -3.20
C ILE A 15 -9.67 -2.36 -3.47
N GLU A 16 -9.80 -1.07 -3.15
CA GLU A 16 -8.71 -0.12 -3.36
C GLU A 16 -7.44 -0.51 -2.58
N LEU A 17 -7.57 -0.90 -1.31
CA LEU A 17 -6.45 -1.40 -0.51
C LEU A 17 -5.81 -2.65 -1.13
N ALA A 18 -6.62 -3.60 -1.60
CA ALA A 18 -6.12 -4.81 -2.23
C ALA A 18 -5.45 -4.48 -3.58
N THR A 19 -6.02 -3.57 -4.37
CA THR A 19 -5.45 -3.08 -5.62
C THR A 19 -4.09 -2.44 -5.39
N ARG A 20 -3.97 -1.47 -4.46
CA ARG A 20 -2.68 -0.85 -4.13
C ARG A 20 -1.67 -1.87 -3.61
N SER A 21 -2.13 -2.83 -2.81
CA SER A 21 -1.28 -3.95 -2.38
C SER A 21 -0.77 -4.78 -3.54
N SER A 22 -1.59 -5.07 -4.56
CA SER A 22 -1.15 -5.75 -5.78
C SER A 22 -0.07 -4.96 -6.53
N PHE A 23 -0.22 -3.63 -6.61
CA PHE A 23 0.81 -2.78 -7.20
C PHE A 23 2.12 -2.82 -6.40
N ILE A 24 2.05 -2.74 -5.06
CA ILE A 24 3.22 -2.83 -4.17
C ILE A 24 3.91 -4.18 -4.35
N LEU A 25 3.14 -5.28 -4.31
CA LEU A 25 3.65 -6.64 -4.48
C LEU A 25 4.31 -6.85 -5.85
N ALA A 26 3.75 -6.27 -6.90
CA ALA A 26 4.31 -6.36 -8.25
C ALA A 26 5.59 -5.53 -8.39
N CYS A 27 5.62 -4.32 -7.83
CA CYS A 27 6.80 -3.46 -7.87
C CYS A 27 7.95 -3.99 -7.01
N LEU A 28 7.64 -4.68 -5.91
CA LEU A 28 8.61 -5.22 -4.96
C LEU A 28 8.67 -6.75 -5.05
N ALA A 29 8.56 -7.32 -6.25
CA ALA A 29 8.43 -8.77 -6.45
C ALA A 29 9.61 -9.59 -5.88
N ASP A 30 10.81 -9.01 -5.83
CA ASP A 30 12.00 -9.64 -5.26
C ASP A 30 12.11 -9.48 -3.72
N ARG A 31 11.10 -8.86 -3.08
CA ARG A 31 11.09 -8.58 -1.64
C ARG A 31 10.11 -9.46 -0.90
N VAL A 32 10.43 -9.74 0.36
CA VAL A 32 9.59 -10.52 1.27
C VAL A 32 8.67 -9.55 2.02
N LEU A 33 7.37 -9.59 1.70
CA LEU A 33 6.39 -8.64 2.22
C LEU A 33 5.36 -9.33 3.13
N ASP A 34 5.49 -9.07 4.43
CA ASP A 34 4.47 -9.40 5.43
C ASP A 34 3.40 -8.31 5.53
N ILE A 35 2.40 -8.52 6.38
CA ILE A 35 1.30 -7.57 6.56
C ILE A 35 1.79 -6.20 7.05
N ASP A 36 2.76 -6.15 7.97
CA ASP A 36 3.23 -4.88 8.54
C ASP A 36 4.01 -4.07 7.51
N ARG A 37 4.79 -4.74 6.63
CA ARG A 37 5.43 -4.11 5.47
C ARG A 37 4.42 -3.58 4.47
N LEU A 38 3.38 -4.36 4.14
CA LEU A 38 2.35 -3.89 3.20
C LEU A 38 1.58 -2.69 3.75
N VAL A 39 1.23 -2.69 5.04
CA VAL A 39 0.60 -1.51 5.69
C VAL A 39 1.51 -0.29 5.60
N PHE A 40 2.80 -0.45 5.92
CA PHE A 40 3.75 0.65 5.89
C PHE A 40 4.01 1.17 4.47
N PHE A 41 4.19 0.30 3.49
CA PHE A 41 4.41 0.72 2.11
C PHE A 41 3.16 1.28 1.45
N ASP A 42 1.95 0.85 1.84
CA ASP A 42 0.71 1.55 1.44
C ASP A 42 0.68 2.97 2.00
N TYR A 43 1.12 3.17 3.25
CA TYR A 43 1.25 4.51 3.83
C TYR A 43 2.27 5.37 3.08
N VAL A 44 3.49 4.85 2.84
CA VAL A 44 4.54 5.57 2.11
C VAL A 44 4.11 5.89 0.68
N LEU A 45 3.43 4.96 0.00
CA LEU A 45 2.91 5.15 -1.35
C LEU A 45 2.01 6.39 -1.45
N LEU A 46 1.14 6.58 -0.47
CA LEU A 46 0.16 7.66 -0.46
C LEU A 46 0.74 8.99 0.02
N TYR A 47 1.74 8.94 0.90
CA TYR A 47 2.37 10.09 1.54
C TYR A 47 3.86 10.24 1.17
N ALA A 48 4.24 9.88 -0.06
CA ALA A 48 5.63 9.80 -0.50
C ALA A 48 6.44 11.07 -0.20
N LYS A 49 5.82 12.26 -0.31
CA LYS A 49 6.47 13.55 -0.05
C LYS A 49 7.04 13.65 1.36
N GLU A 50 6.39 13.06 2.36
CA GLU A 50 6.87 13.06 3.76
C GLU A 50 8.18 12.30 3.93
N PHE A 51 8.42 11.33 3.05
CA PHE A 51 9.59 10.49 3.06
C PHE A 51 10.68 10.98 2.09
N GLY A 52 10.49 12.16 1.48
CA GLY A 52 11.40 12.74 0.48
C GLY A 52 11.13 12.27 -0.95
N GLY A 53 9.94 11.72 -1.21
CA GLY A 53 9.52 11.22 -2.51
C GLY A 53 8.71 12.21 -3.33
N PRO A 54 8.06 11.72 -4.40
CA PRO A 54 7.21 12.54 -5.28
C PRO A 54 5.94 13.04 -4.55
N ILE A 55 5.02 13.63 -5.31
CA ILE A 55 3.80 14.20 -4.72
C ILE A 55 2.90 13.12 -4.10
N ASN A 56 2.18 13.51 -3.05
CA ASN A 56 1.20 12.64 -2.40
C ASN A 56 0.04 12.37 -3.36
N VAL A 57 -0.38 11.10 -3.46
CA VAL A 57 -1.56 10.70 -4.24
C VAL A 57 -2.85 11.17 -3.55
N HIS A 58 -2.84 11.21 -2.21
CA HIS A 58 -3.94 11.75 -1.41
C HIS A 58 -3.62 13.16 -0.91
N THR A 59 -4.68 13.95 -0.72
CA THR A 59 -4.57 15.24 -0.06
C THR A 59 -4.03 15.07 1.35
N ASP A 60 -3.17 16.00 1.77
CA ASP A 60 -2.56 16.02 3.08
C ASP A 60 -3.65 16.16 4.17
N LEU A 61 -3.87 15.09 4.95
CA LEU A 61 -4.89 15.04 6.00
C LEU A 61 -4.25 15.28 7.39
N PRO A 62 -4.91 16.01 8.31
CA PRO A 62 -4.33 16.34 9.61
C PRO A 62 -4.00 15.14 10.50
N ASN A 63 -4.67 13.99 10.33
CA ASN A 63 -4.55 12.83 11.21
C ASN A 63 -4.15 11.53 10.47
N LYS A 64 -2.96 11.57 9.86
CA LYS A 64 -2.39 10.45 9.07
C LYS A 64 -2.14 9.18 9.90
N ILE A 65 -1.99 9.33 11.22
CA ILE A 65 -1.81 8.22 12.16
C ILE A 65 -3.08 7.36 12.24
N ALA A 66 -4.26 7.99 12.35
CA ALA A 66 -5.52 7.25 12.36
C ALA A 66 -5.72 6.43 11.07
N GLU A 67 -5.24 6.98 9.96
CA GLU A 67 -5.24 6.34 8.65
C GLU A 67 -4.33 5.10 8.59
N LEU A 68 -3.15 5.14 9.21
CA LEU A 68 -2.27 3.97 9.32
C LEU A 68 -2.89 2.85 10.17
N ILE A 69 -3.52 3.21 11.30
CA ILE A 69 -4.22 2.24 12.18
C ILE A 69 -5.37 1.57 11.43
N TYR A 70 -6.20 2.37 10.77
CA TYR A 70 -7.32 1.86 9.97
C TYR A 70 -6.88 0.88 8.87
N ARG A 71 -5.75 1.18 8.21
CA ARG A 71 -5.15 0.29 7.20
C ARG A 71 -4.71 -1.03 7.82
N ARG A 72 -4.07 -0.98 8.99
CA ARG A 72 -3.64 -2.19 9.70
C ARG A 72 -4.81 -3.14 10.01
N GLU A 73 -5.95 -2.58 10.39
CA GLU A 73 -7.17 -3.36 10.66
C GLU A 73 -7.87 -3.85 9.38
N SER A 74 -7.87 -3.04 8.31
CA SER A 74 -8.64 -3.32 7.09
C SER A 74 -7.89 -4.18 6.07
N LEU A 75 -6.56 -4.08 6.02
CA LEU A 75 -5.73 -4.70 5.00
C LEU A 75 -5.82 -6.23 4.99
N PRO A 76 -5.86 -6.95 6.13
CA PRO A 76 -6.03 -8.41 6.11
C PRO A 76 -7.29 -8.87 5.37
N ALA A 77 -8.41 -8.16 5.57
CA ALA A 77 -9.67 -8.46 4.87
C ALA A 77 -9.61 -8.14 3.37
N ALA A 78 -8.86 -7.09 3.00
CA ALA A 78 -8.61 -6.74 1.61
C ALA A 78 -7.74 -7.78 0.89
N LEU A 79 -6.62 -8.20 1.51
CA LEU A 79 -5.75 -9.25 0.96
C LEU A 79 -6.47 -10.59 0.85
N LYS A 80 -7.30 -10.95 1.84
CA LYS A 80 -8.13 -12.17 1.78
C LYS A 80 -9.07 -12.19 0.58
N LEU A 81 -9.62 -11.03 0.19
CA LEU A 81 -10.45 -10.92 -1.00
C LEU A 81 -9.65 -11.29 -2.26
N PHE A 82 -8.46 -10.73 -2.44
CA PHE A 82 -7.64 -10.98 -3.64
C PHE A 82 -7.02 -12.38 -3.65
N LEU A 83 -6.62 -12.92 -2.49
CA LEU A 83 -6.24 -14.33 -2.34
C LEU A 83 -7.37 -15.26 -2.79
N SER A 84 -8.61 -14.99 -2.37
CA SER A 84 -9.78 -15.80 -2.76
C SER A 84 -10.10 -15.77 -4.26
N ARG A 85 -9.52 -14.81 -4.99
CA ARG A 85 -9.66 -14.66 -6.44
C ARG A 85 -8.41 -15.04 -7.21
N GLY A 86 -7.36 -15.54 -6.54
CA GLY A 86 -6.09 -15.88 -7.17
C GLY A 86 -5.27 -14.69 -7.68
N ILE A 87 -5.71 -13.45 -7.44
CA ILE A 87 -5.05 -12.24 -7.94
C ILE A 87 -3.68 -12.04 -7.29
N ILE A 88 -3.51 -12.50 -6.04
CA ILE A 88 -2.22 -12.52 -5.34
C ILE A 88 -2.02 -13.91 -4.72
N SER A 89 -0.80 -14.22 -4.32
CA SER A 89 -0.46 -15.46 -3.62
C SER A 89 0.09 -15.18 -2.22
N SER A 90 0.08 -16.20 -1.37
CA SER A 90 0.74 -16.15 -0.06
C SER A 90 1.61 -17.39 0.17
N GLU A 91 2.73 -17.20 0.86
CA GLU A 91 3.59 -18.27 1.34
C GLU A 91 3.68 -18.24 2.85
N ILE A 92 3.74 -19.43 3.45
CA ILE A 92 3.95 -19.60 4.89
C ILE A 92 5.34 -20.18 5.08
N ASN A 93 6.14 -19.59 5.96
CA ASN A 93 7.39 -20.19 6.43
C ASN A 93 7.48 -20.12 7.97
N SER A 94 8.64 -20.47 8.52
CA SER A 94 8.86 -20.49 9.98
C SER A 94 8.71 -19.12 10.67
N THR A 95 8.75 -18.01 9.94
CA THR A 95 8.71 -16.64 10.47
C THR A 95 7.38 -15.91 10.19
N GLY A 96 6.45 -16.50 9.43
CA GLY A 96 5.09 -15.95 9.26
C GLY A 96 4.48 -16.17 7.87
N ILE A 97 3.46 -15.34 7.57
CA ILE A 97 2.77 -15.29 6.28
C ILE A 97 3.33 -14.12 5.47
N TYR A 98 3.68 -14.41 4.22
CA TYR A 98 4.14 -13.42 3.24
C TYR A 98 3.25 -13.44 2.03
N PHE A 99 3.13 -12.29 1.38
CA PHE A 99 2.32 -12.11 0.19
C PHE A 99 3.23 -11.86 -1.01
N LYS A 100 2.81 -12.33 -2.18
CA LYS A 100 3.57 -12.21 -3.42
C LYS A 100 2.66 -11.90 -4.60
N ALA A 101 3.21 -11.16 -5.56
CA ALA A 101 2.62 -11.08 -6.89
C ALA A 101 2.76 -12.42 -7.61
N ASN A 102 1.80 -12.72 -8.47
CA ASN A 102 1.82 -13.84 -9.40
C ASN A 102 1.43 -13.33 -10.81
N GLU A 103 1.27 -14.25 -11.75
CA GLU A 103 0.88 -13.90 -13.13
C GLU A 103 -0.45 -13.13 -13.20
N GLU A 104 -1.45 -13.55 -12.41
CA GLU A 104 -2.74 -12.87 -12.31
C GLU A 104 -2.61 -11.46 -11.74
N THR A 105 -1.66 -11.21 -10.82
CA THR A 105 -1.36 -9.86 -10.34
C THR A 105 -0.95 -8.95 -11.49
N ALA A 106 -0.03 -9.42 -12.35
CA ALA A 106 0.47 -8.65 -13.48
C ALA A 106 -0.64 -8.35 -14.52
N GLN A 107 -1.49 -9.35 -14.81
CA GLN A 107 -2.65 -9.15 -15.68
C GLN A 107 -3.63 -8.13 -15.09
N TYR A 108 -3.95 -8.28 -13.80
CA TYR A 108 -4.88 -7.41 -13.09
C TYR A 108 -4.43 -5.94 -13.09
N ILE A 109 -3.18 -5.66 -12.69
CA ILE A 109 -2.66 -4.29 -12.67
C ILE A 109 -2.48 -3.71 -14.07
N GLY A 110 -2.17 -4.54 -15.08
CA GLY A 110 -2.05 -4.12 -16.47
C GLY A 110 -3.36 -3.62 -17.09
N CYS A 111 -4.50 -4.01 -16.52
CA CYS A 111 -5.82 -3.49 -16.91
C CYS A 111 -6.14 -2.10 -16.35
N LEU A 112 -5.37 -1.60 -15.38
CA LEU A 112 -5.64 -0.35 -14.65
C LEU A 112 -4.86 0.82 -15.25
N LYS A 113 -5.56 1.79 -15.89
CA LYS A 113 -4.92 2.79 -16.78
C LYS A 113 -5.30 4.26 -16.53
N SER A 114 -5.89 4.59 -15.38
CA SER A 114 -6.22 5.97 -15.03
C SER A 114 -4.98 6.80 -14.62
N GLU A 115 -5.09 8.13 -14.63
CA GLU A 115 -4.05 9.03 -14.11
C GLU A 115 -3.66 8.68 -12.66
N TYR A 116 -4.65 8.34 -11.82
CA TYR A 116 -4.39 7.87 -10.46
C TYR A 116 -3.39 6.71 -10.41
N TYR A 117 -3.50 5.71 -11.30
CA TYR A 117 -2.57 4.59 -11.32
C TYR A 117 -1.19 4.95 -11.90
N LYS A 118 -1.09 6.00 -12.72
CA LYS A 118 0.21 6.54 -13.16
C LYS A 118 0.95 7.23 -12.01
N ASP A 119 0.23 7.97 -11.16
CA ASP A 119 0.80 8.57 -9.96
C ASP A 119 1.26 7.49 -8.97
N ILE A 120 0.46 6.42 -8.79
CA ILE A 120 0.84 5.24 -8.00
C ILE A 120 2.15 4.63 -8.52
N TRP A 121 2.29 4.39 -9.83
CA TRP A 121 3.54 3.86 -10.40
C TRP A 121 4.73 4.79 -10.19
N THR A 122 4.54 6.10 -10.34
CA THR A 122 5.61 7.09 -10.09
C THR A 122 6.13 6.98 -8.67
N ASN A 123 5.23 6.88 -7.69
CA ASN A 123 5.60 6.74 -6.28
C ASN A 123 6.21 5.36 -5.98
N LEU A 124 5.75 4.29 -6.64
CA LEU A 124 6.28 2.94 -6.45
C LEU A 124 7.70 2.78 -6.98
N LEU A 125 8.02 3.31 -8.17
CA LEU A 125 9.38 3.27 -8.71
C LEU A 125 10.37 4.03 -7.80
N TRP A 126 9.91 5.16 -7.25
CA TRP A 126 10.69 5.86 -6.23
C TRP A 126 10.83 5.04 -4.95
N LEU A 127 9.75 4.42 -4.45
CA LEU A 127 9.75 3.59 -3.26
C LEU A 127 10.72 2.41 -3.40
N GLU A 128 10.67 1.69 -4.53
CA GLU A 128 11.58 0.58 -4.86
C GLU A 128 13.04 1.01 -4.81
N SER A 129 13.36 2.15 -5.44
CA SER A 129 14.71 2.74 -5.43
C SER A 129 15.19 3.13 -4.03
N ASN A 130 14.28 3.31 -3.07
CA ASN A 130 14.56 3.74 -1.70
C ASN A 130 14.21 2.67 -0.65
N TYR A 131 13.96 1.42 -1.07
CA TYR A 131 13.37 0.37 -0.25
C TYR A 131 14.07 0.19 1.10
N GLU A 132 15.40 0.01 1.12
CA GLU A 132 16.16 -0.27 2.35
C GLU A 132 16.08 0.89 3.35
N SER A 133 16.15 2.13 2.87
CA SER A 133 16.02 3.33 3.71
C SER A 133 14.63 3.44 4.32
N LEU A 134 13.59 3.07 3.55
CA LEU A 134 12.21 3.12 4.00
C LEU A 134 11.88 1.97 4.97
N ASP A 135 12.24 0.71 4.66
CA ASP A 135 11.97 -0.43 5.56
C ASP A 135 12.67 -0.26 6.91
N ASN A 136 13.86 0.35 6.95
CA ASN A 136 14.53 0.69 8.21
C ASN A 136 13.74 1.70 9.05
N LYS A 137 13.07 2.67 8.42
CA LYS A 137 12.22 3.66 9.12
C LYS A 137 10.92 3.03 9.64
N ARG A 138 10.46 1.91 9.07
CA ARG A 138 9.21 1.23 9.42
C ARG A 138 9.07 0.98 10.91
N ILE A 139 10.17 0.65 11.62
CA ILE A 139 10.14 0.34 13.06
C ILE A 139 9.54 1.52 13.86
N GLY A 140 9.88 2.77 13.51
CA GLY A 140 9.30 3.95 14.16
C GLY A 140 7.79 4.11 13.97
N TYR A 141 7.25 3.55 12.87
CA TYR A 141 5.83 3.58 12.51
C TYR A 141 5.10 2.26 12.80
N VAL A 142 5.78 1.26 13.35
CA VAL A 142 5.17 -0.02 13.75
C VAL A 142 5.29 -0.23 15.25
N HIS A 143 6.41 0.18 15.87
CA HIS A 143 6.71 -0.04 17.29
C HIS A 143 6.64 1.23 18.15
N GLY A 144 6.73 2.44 17.55
CA GLY A 144 6.57 3.72 18.25
C GLY A 144 5.18 3.96 18.89
N PHE A 145 4.32 2.95 18.85
CA PHE A 145 2.95 2.96 19.35
C PHE A 145 2.77 2.15 20.65
N SER A 146 3.81 1.45 21.14
CA SER A 146 3.72 0.72 22.42
C SER A 146 4.12 1.55 23.65
N GLU A 147 4.76 2.70 23.49
CA GLU A 147 5.38 3.44 24.61
C GLU A 147 4.75 4.81 24.92
N ARG A 148 3.54 5.08 24.42
CA ARG A 148 2.75 6.24 24.88
C ARG A 148 1.56 5.76 25.71
N LYS A 149 1.86 5.43 26.98
CA LYS A 149 0.90 5.42 28.09
C LYS A 149 1.33 6.47 29.12
#